data_AF-A0A2K2CST9-F1
#
_entry.id   AF-A0A2K2CST9-F1
#
_cell.length_a   1.000
_cell.length_b   1.000
_cell.length_c   1.000
_cell.angle_alpha   90.00
_cell.angle_beta   90.00
_cell.angle_gamma   90.00
#
_symmetry.space_group_name_H-M   'P 1'
#
loop_
_entity.id
_entity.type
_entity.pdbx_description
1 polymer ?
#
loop_
_entity_poly.entity_id
_entity_poly.type
_entity_poly.pdbx_seq_one_letter_code
_entity_poly.pdbx_strand_id
1 'polypeptide(L)' 'LLTSVLSIFYYLKIIKLLMTGRNQEITPYVRNYRRSPLRSNNSIELSMTVRVIASTISGISMNPILAIA' A
#
# COMPACT_ATOMS: atom_id res chain seq x y z
N LEU A 1 -16.89 15.47 -3.39
CA LEU A 1 -17.55 14.38 -2.63
C LEU A 1 -17.88 13.18 -3.52
N LEU A 2 -18.70 13.33 -4.57
CA LEU A 2 -19.12 12.20 -5.42
C LEU A 2 -17.93 11.47 -6.09
N THR A 3 -16.96 12.20 -6.64
CA THR A 3 -15.72 11.63 -7.20
C THR A 3 -14.86 10.91 -6.15
N SER A 4 -14.87 11.38 -4.90
CA SER A 4 -14.16 10.75 -3.79
C SER A 4 -14.82 9.44 -3.38
N VAL A 5 -16.16 9.39 -3.34
CA VAL A 5 -16.92 8.14 -3.10
C VAL A 5 -16.58 7.09 -4.17
N LEU A 6 -16.53 7.51 -5.44
CA LEU A 6 -16.16 6.63 -6.56
C LEU A 6 -14.72 6.13 -6.44
N SER A 7 -13.79 7.02 -6.05
CA SER A 7 -12.39 6.68 -5.83
C SER A 7 -12.22 5.66 -4.70
N ILE A 8 -12.87 5.87 -3.56
CA ILE A 8 -12.84 4.95 -2.41
C ILE A 8 -13.37 3.57 -2.80
N PHE A 9 -14.46 3.52 -3.57
CA PHE A 9 -14.99 2.25 -4.09
C PHE A 9 -13.96 1.50 -4.94
N TYR A 10 -13.23 2.22 -5.80
CA TYR A 10 -12.16 1.62 -6.61
C TYR A 10 -10.98 1.12 -5.77
N TYR A 11 -10.55 1.89 -4.76
CA TYR A 11 -9.50 1.46 -3.83
C TYR A 11 -9.90 0.20 -3.05
N LEU A 12 -11.12 0.14 -2.53
CA LEU A 12 -11.63 -1.02 -1.80
C LEU A 12 -11.68 -2.27 -2.68
N LYS A 13 -11.99 -2.13 -3.97
CA LYS A 13 -11.98 -3.25 -4.93
C LYS A 13 -10.59 -3.89 -5.04
N ILE A 14 -9.53 -3.08 -5.09
CA ILE A 14 -8.13 -3.56 -5.17
C ILE A 14 -7.74 -4.27 -3.86
N ILE A 15 -8.05 -3.68 -2.71
CA ILE A 15 -7.74 -4.28 -1.39
C ILE A 15 -8.46 -5.62 -1.24
N LYS A 16 -9.74 -5.68 -1.63
CA LYS A 16 -10.54 -6.91 -1.58
C LYS A 16 -9.97 -8.00 -2.48
N LEU A 17 -9.56 -7.65 -3.70
CA LEU A 17 -8.90 -8.56 -4.64
C LEU A 17 -7.59 -9.10 -4.05
N LEU A 18 -6.77 -8.24 -3.43
CA LEU A 18 -5.51 -8.63 -2.80
C LEU A 18 -5.72 -9.57 -1.60
N MET A 19 -6.73 -9.30 -0.77
CA MET A 19 -7.02 -10.08 0.44
C MET A 19 -7.69 -11.42 0.13
N THR A 20 -8.57 -11.45 -0.88
CA THR A 20 -9.42 -12.62 -1.20
C THR A 20 -8.85 -13.48 -2.34
N GLY A 21 -8.05 -12.91 -3.24
CA GLY A 21 -7.45 -13.58 -4.41
C GLY A 21 -6.36 -14.61 -4.10
N ARG A 22 -6.16 -14.96 -2.82
CA ARG A 22 -5.17 -15.93 -2.36
C ARG A 22 -5.55 -17.40 -2.62
N ASN A 23 -6.84 -17.72 -2.78
CA ASN A 23 -7.30 -19.11 -2.67
C ASN A 23 -7.92 -19.74 -3.92
N GLN A 24 -8.24 -19.00 -4.99
CA GLN A 24 -9.07 -19.58 -6.07
C GLN A 24 -8.43 -19.59 -7.46
N GLU A 25 -7.54 -18.66 -7.82
CA GLU A 25 -6.94 -18.62 -9.17
C GLU A 25 -5.52 -18.05 -9.15
N ILE A 26 -4.60 -18.72 -8.42
CA ILE A 26 -3.18 -18.41 -8.57
C ILE A 26 -2.76 -18.91 -9.96
N THR A 27 -2.83 -18.02 -10.96
CA THR A 27 -2.28 -18.27 -12.28
C THR A 27 -0.84 -18.80 -12.11
N PRO A 28 -0.39 -19.76 -12.95
CA PRO A 28 0.92 -20.38 -12.80
C PRO A 28 2.08 -19.36 -12.82
N TYR A 29 1.85 -18.18 -13.38
CA TYR A 29 2.75 -17.03 -13.34
C TYR A 29 3.02 -16.52 -11.91
N VAL A 30 1.98 -16.37 -11.09
CA VAL A 30 2.11 -15.90 -9.69
C VAL A 30 2.76 -16.97 -8.81
N ARG A 31 2.52 -18.25 -9.12
CA ARG A 31 3.13 -19.39 -8.39
C ARG A 31 4.66 -19.46 -8.58
N ASN A 32 5.15 -19.08 -9.76
CA ASN A 32 6.59 -19.03 -10.07
C ASN A 32 7.26 -17.71 -9.68
N TYR A 33 6.54 -16.79 -9.03
CA TYR A 33 7.14 -15.58 -8.50
C TYR A 33 8.08 -15.95 -7.34
N ARG A 34 9.39 -15.89 -7.59
CA ARG A 34 10.42 -16.15 -6.58
C ARG A 34 10.24 -15.13 -5.46
N ARG A 35 9.88 -15.60 -4.26
CA ARG A 35 9.77 -14.76 -3.06
C ARG A 35 11.08 -14.00 -2.87
N SER A 36 11.04 -12.69 -3.08
CA SER A 36 12.19 -11.82 -2.87
C SER A 36 12.64 -11.91 -1.41
N PRO A 37 13.95 -11.85 -1.15
CA PRO A 37 14.45 -11.80 0.22
C PRO A 37 13.83 -10.60 0.94
N LEU A 38 13.35 -10.80 2.17
CA LEU A 38 12.67 -9.80 3.01
C LEU A 38 13.49 -8.51 3.22
N ARG A 39 14.79 -8.58 2.96
CA ARG A 39 15.76 -7.50 3.10
C ARG A 39 16.55 -7.43 1.80
N SER A 40 16.02 -6.74 0.81
CA SER A 40 16.87 -6.27 -0.28
C SER A 40 17.46 -4.92 0.14
N ASN A 41 18.74 -4.69 -0.13
CA ASN A 41 19.37 -3.39 0.10
C ASN A 41 19.01 -2.37 -1.00
N ASN A 42 17.87 -2.55 -1.69
CA ASN A 42 17.48 -1.70 -2.79
C ASN A 42 16.85 -0.41 -2.26
N SER A 43 17.23 0.71 -2.87
CA SER A 43 16.67 2.04 -2.58
C SER A 43 15.15 2.09 -2.77
N ILE A 44 14.60 1.26 -3.66
CA ILE A 44 13.16 1.17 -3.92
C ILE A 44 12.41 0.61 -2.70
N GLU A 45 12.85 -0.50 -2.12
CA GLU A 45 12.21 -1.08 -0.94
C GLU A 45 12.30 -0.15 0.28
N LEU A 46 13.45 0.53 0.43
CA LEU A 46 13.63 1.54 1.47
C LEU A 46 12.67 2.72 1.29
N SER A 47 12.60 3.29 0.08
CA SER A 47 11.71 4.41 -0.20
C SER A 47 10.23 4.06 -0.02
N MET A 48 9.83 2.83 -0.38
CA MET A 48 8.47 2.34 -0.18
C MET A 48 8.13 2.21 1.30
N THR A 49 9.07 1.68 2.11
CA THR A 49 8.90 1.54 3.56
C THR A 49 8.83 2.89 4.26
N VAL A 50 9.74 3.82 3.94
CA VAL A 50 9.74 5.18 4.49
C VAL A 50 8.43 5.90 4.16
N ARG A 51 7.90 5.75 2.93
CA ARG A 51 6.64 6.38 2.52
C ARG A 51 5.44 5.87 3.30
N VAL A 52 5.38 4.56 3.59
CA VAL A 52 4.31 3.95 4.39
C VAL A 52 4.37 4.46 5.84
N ILE A 53 5.56 4.48 6.44
CA ILE A 53 5.75 4.97 7.82
C ILE A 53 5.42 6.46 7.91
N ALA A 54 5.96 7.28 7.00
CA ALA A 54 5.70 8.71 6.96
C ALA A 54 4.21 9.04 6.77
N SER A 55 3.51 8.34 5.88
CA SER A 55 2.06 8.53 5.67
C SER A 55 1.23 8.16 6.90
N THR A 56 1.64 7.13 7.65
CA THR A 56 0.93 6.69 8.85
C THR A 56 1.12 7.68 10.00
N ILE A 57 2.34 8.17 10.19
CA ILE A 57 2.67 9.15 11.24
C ILE A 57 2.10 10.52 10.90
N SER A 58 2.13 10.92 9.63
CA SER A 58 1.64 12.23 9.16
C SER A 58 0.18 12.46 9.52
N GLY A 59 -0.68 11.44 9.42
CA GLY A 59 -2.10 11.56 9.79
C GLY A 59 -2.34 11.87 11.28
N ILE A 60 -1.47 11.40 12.18
CA ILE A 60 -1.53 11.70 13.61
C ILE A 60 -0.85 13.05 13.91
N SER A 61 0.23 13.33 13.19
CA SER A 61 1.06 14.53 13.33
C SER A 61 0.56 15.73 12.52
N MET A 62 -0.67 15.73 12.00
CA MET A 62 -1.19 16.86 11.21
C MET A 62 -1.25 18.15 12.04
N ASN A 63 -1.57 18.04 13.33
CA ASN A 63 -1.68 19.18 14.25
C ASN A 63 -0.36 19.98 14.38
N PRO A 64 0.79 19.36 14.73
CA PRO A 64 2.04 20.09 14.79
C PRO A 64 2.52 20.60 13.42
N ILE A 65 2.19 19.95 12.30
CA ILE A 65 2.55 20.45 10.96
C ILE A 65 1.82 21.76 10.63
N LEU A 66 0.53 21.85 10.98
CA LEU A 66 -0.26 23.07 10.78
C LEU A 66 0.15 24.21 11.71
N ALA A 67 0.71 23.90 12.88
CA ALA A 67 1.17 24.90 13.86
C ALA A 67 2.55 25.50 13.52
N ILE A 68 3.32 24.86 12.63
CA ILE A 68 4.65 25.31 12.19
C ILE A 68 4.55 26.21 10.94
N ALA A 69 3.51 26.02 10.12
CA ALA A 69 3.22 26.81 8.93
C ALA A 69 2.59 28.16 9.28
#